data_AF-A0AA42EBS5-F1
#
_entry.id   AF-A0AA42EBS5-F1
#
_cell.length_a   1.000
_cell.length_b   1.000
_cell.length_c   1.000
_cell.angle_alpha   90.00
_cell.angle_beta   90.00
_cell.angle_gamma   90.00
#
_symmetry.space_group_name_H-M   'P 1'
#
loop_
_entity.id
_entity.type
_entity.pdbx_description
1 polymer ?
#
loop_
_entity_poly.entity_id
_entity_poly.type
_entity_poly.pdbx_seq_one_letter_code
_entity_poly.pdbx_strand_id
1 'polypeptide(L)' 'WFGPGATPQTVAQAAAAVDARLVWSDRSGELWAFAMDDRLQALRLYGHGARYVGGTIVAGCFAWARPG' A
#
# COMPACT_ATOMS: atom_id res chain seq x y z
N TRP A 1 -2.59 1.14 4.59
CA TRP A 1 -2.67 1.32 6.06
C TRP A 1 -2.14 0.08 6.75
N PHE A 2 -1.22 0.23 7.70
CA PHE A 2 -0.52 -0.87 8.40
C PHE A 2 -1.03 -1.12 9.83
N GLY A 3 -2.09 -0.40 10.25
CA GLY A 3 -2.61 -0.54 11.61
C GLY A 3 -1.94 0.39 12.62
N PRO A 4 -2.55 0.54 13.81
CA PRO A 4 -1.95 1.24 14.93
C PRO A 4 -0.69 0.50 15.41
N GLY A 5 0.35 1.25 15.75
CA GLY A 5 1.66 0.73 16.14
C GLY A 5 2.61 0.42 14.98
N ALA A 6 2.19 0.60 13.72
CA ALA A 6 3.08 0.52 12.58
C ALA A 6 4.14 1.63 12.66
N THR A 7 5.42 1.24 12.58
CA THR A 7 6.53 2.20 12.54
C THR A 7 6.94 2.47 11.09
N PRO A 8 7.53 3.63 10.78
CA PRO A 8 8.10 3.90 9.46
C PRO A 8 9.09 2.83 9.00
N GLN A 9 9.84 2.24 9.93
CA GLN A 9 10.78 1.15 9.63
C GLN A 9 10.07 -0.12 9.15
N THR A 10 8.99 -0.52 9.82
CA THR A 10 8.19 -1.70 9.42
C THR A 10 7.56 -1.49 8.04
N VAL A 11 7.05 -0.29 7.78
CA VAL A 11 6.44 0.06 6.49
C VAL A 11 7.49 0.07 5.37
N ALA A 12 8.69 0.61 5.63
CA ALA A 12 9.79 0.61 4.68
C ALA A 12 10.28 -0.83 4.36
N GLN A 13 10.37 -1.69 5.36
CA GLN A 13 10.71 -3.11 5.18
C GLN A 13 9.66 -3.84 4.32
N ALA A 14 8.38 -3.59 4.58
CA ALA A 14 7.29 -4.15 3.78
C ALA A 14 7.36 -3.70 2.32
N ALA A 15 7.66 -2.41 2.09
CA ALA A 15 7.81 -1.87 0.74
C ALA A 15 8.99 -2.50 0.00
N ALA A 16 10.14 -2.66 0.67
CA ALA A 16 11.32 -3.31 0.10
C ALA A 16 11.06 -4.78 -0.27
N ALA A 17 10.26 -5.51 0.53
CA ALA A 17 9.93 -6.91 0.27
C ALA A 17 9.09 -7.14 -1.00
N VAL A 18 8.46 -6.09 -1.54
CA VAL A 18 7.62 -6.15 -2.73
C VAL A 18 8.10 -5.24 -3.86
N ASP A 19 9.36 -4.78 -3.78
CA ASP A 19 9.96 -3.82 -4.72
C ASP A 19 9.10 -2.55 -4.95
N ALA A 20 8.46 -2.08 -3.88
CA ALA A 20 7.63 -0.88 -3.90
C ALA A 20 8.43 0.38 -3.56
N ARG A 21 8.20 1.45 -4.31
CA ARG A 21 8.77 2.77 -4.05
C ARG A 21 7.76 3.65 -3.33
N LEU A 22 8.13 4.21 -2.17
CA LEU A 22 7.32 5.23 -1.50
C LEU A 22 7.22 6.49 -2.36
N VAL A 23 6.00 6.95 -2.66
CA VAL A 23 5.77 8.21 -3.39
C VAL A 23 5.15 9.30 -2.53
N TRP A 24 4.40 8.91 -1.49
CA TRP A 24 3.77 9.86 -0.58
C TRP A 24 3.36 9.17 0.72
N SER A 25 3.37 9.93 1.82
CA SER A 25 2.72 9.55 3.07
C SER A 25 1.98 10.76 3.63
N ASP A 26 0.93 10.52 4.41
CA ASP A 26 0.26 11.59 5.12
C ASP A 26 1.06 12.03 6.37
N ARG A 27 0.63 13.10 7.05
CA ARG A 27 1.33 13.63 8.22
C ARG A 27 1.25 12.71 9.44
N SER A 28 0.17 11.93 9.57
CA SER A 28 0.01 10.99 10.69
C SER A 28 0.93 9.77 10.58
N GLY A 29 1.40 9.45 9.36
CA GLY A 29 2.17 8.24 9.09
C GLY A 29 1.31 6.97 9.09
N GLU A 30 -0.01 7.10 9.01
CA GLU A 30 -0.93 5.96 8.92
C GLU A 30 -1.22 5.56 7.46
N LEU A 31 -1.16 6.53 6.55
CA LEU A 31 -1.42 6.35 5.14
C LEU A 31 -0.15 6.52 4.30
N TRP A 32 0.06 5.56 3.41
CA TRP A 32 1.24 5.45 2.58
C TRP A 32 0.81 5.09 1.16
N ALA A 33 1.40 5.76 0.17
CA ALA A 33 1.21 5.48 -1.24
C ALA A 33 2.52 4.99 -1.84
N PHE A 34 2.45 3.90 -2.59
CA PHE A 34 3.60 3.29 -3.23
C PHE A 34 3.39 3.20 -4.75
N ALA A 35 4.46 3.44 -5.50
CA ALA A 35 4.55 3.05 -6.90
C ALA A 35 5.15 1.64 -6.99
N MET A 36 4.54 0.81 -7.82
CA MET A 36 4.89 -0.60 -8.01
C MET A 36 4.67 -0.97 -9.48
N ASP A 37 5.57 -1.76 -10.05
CA ASP A 37 5.43 -2.27 -11.42
C ASP A 37 4.41 -3.43 -11.49
N ASP A 38 4.47 -4.35 -10.52
CA ASP A 38 3.53 -5.47 -10.42
C ASP A 38 2.48 -5.24 -9.32
N ARG A 39 1.26 -4.91 -9.74
CA ARG A 39 0.12 -4.69 -8.83
C ARG A 39 -0.33 -5.95 -8.10
N LEU A 40 -0.01 -7.15 -8.58
CA LEU A 40 -0.35 -8.39 -7.88
C LEU A 40 0.55 -8.59 -6.65
N GLN A 41 1.78 -8.09 -6.68
CA GLN A 41 2.68 -8.12 -5.51
C GLN A 41 2.20 -7.25 -4.35
N ALA A 42 1.35 -6.26 -4.61
CA ALA A 42 0.74 -5.45 -3.55
C ALA A 42 -0.08 -6.28 -2.56
N LEU A 43 -0.58 -7.46 -2.95
CA LEU A 43 -1.25 -8.40 -2.04
C LEU A 43 -0.30 -8.99 -1.00
N ARG A 44 1.01 -9.06 -1.27
CA ARG A 44 2.01 -9.56 -0.30
C ARG A 44 2.18 -8.61 0.88
N LEU A 45 1.84 -7.33 0.73
CA LEU A 45 1.87 -6.36 1.83
C LEU A 45 0.99 -6.77 3.01
N TYR A 46 -0.10 -7.53 2.77
CA TYR A 46 -0.93 -8.08 3.86
C TYR A 46 -0.13 -9.03 4.76
N GLY A 47 0.80 -9.81 4.20
CA GLY A 47 1.73 -10.65 4.96
C GLY A 47 2.74 -9.85 5.79
N HIS A 48 2.92 -8.56 5.50
CA HIS A 48 3.81 -7.65 6.22
C HIS A 48 3.06 -6.68 7.15
N GLY A 49 1.80 -6.98 7.49
CA GLY A 49 1.01 -6.19 8.43
C GLY A 49 0.19 -5.07 7.82
N ALA A 50 0.18 -4.93 6.48
CA ALA A 50 -0.82 -4.09 5.85
C ALA A 50 -2.21 -4.64 6.16
N ARG A 51 -3.13 -3.78 6.58
CA ARG A 51 -4.52 -4.13 6.87
C ARG A 51 -5.47 -3.61 5.79
N TYR A 52 -5.04 -2.60 5.04
CA TYR A 52 -5.75 -2.08 3.89
C TYR A 52 -4.77 -1.66 2.79
N VAL A 53 -4.93 -2.22 1.60
CA VAL A 53 -4.19 -1.88 0.38
C VAL A 53 -5.18 -1.49 -0.71
N GLY A 54 -5.30 -0.19 -0.99
CA GLY A 54 -6.10 0.33 -2.09
C GLY A 54 -5.40 0.20 -3.46
N GLY A 55 -6.14 0.28 -4.56
CA GLY A 55 -5.58 0.31 -5.92
C GLY A 55 -5.09 -1.04 -6.47
N THR A 56 -5.33 -2.14 -5.76
CA THR A 56 -5.08 -3.50 -6.27
C THR A 56 -6.30 -4.00 -7.06
N ILE A 57 -6.03 -4.78 -8.11
CA ILE A 57 -7.01 -5.19 -9.14
C ILE A 57 -8.16 -6.02 -8.54
N VAL A 58 -7.97 -6.62 -7.35
CA VAL A 58 -8.95 -7.53 -6.72
C VAL A 58 -10.04 -6.78 -5.94
N ALA A 59 -9.84 -5.52 -5.55
CA ALA A 59 -10.84 -4.76 -4.78
C ALA A 59 -11.04 -3.29 -5.24
N GLY A 60 -10.20 -2.77 -6.14
CA GLY A 60 -10.13 -1.34 -6.46
C GLY A 60 -10.63 -0.92 -7.84
N CYS A 61 -10.90 -1.84 -8.77
CA CYS A 61 -11.27 -1.47 -10.16
C CYS A 61 -12.56 -0.66 -10.27
N PHE A 62 -13.46 -0.72 -9.29
CA PHE A 62 -14.73 0.02 -9.31
C PHE A 62 -14.75 1.29 -8.44
N ALA A 63 -13.66 1.63 -7.72
CA ALA A 63 -13.72 2.71 -6.73
C ALA A 63 -13.38 4.10 -7.29
N TRP A 64 -12.74 4.21 -8.46
CA TRP A 64 -12.24 5.50 -8.97
C TRP A 64 -12.57 5.79 -10.45
N ALA A 65 -13.13 4.83 -11.18
CA ALA A 65 -13.62 5.08 -12.54
C ALA A 65 -14.88 5.94 -12.46
N ARG A 66 -14.72 7.26 -12.50
CA ARG A 66 -15.80 8.17 -12.92
C ARG A 66 -16.06 7.85 -14.41
N PRO A 67 -17.29 7.46 -14.81
CA PRO A 67 -17.62 7.43 -16.23
C PRO A 67 -17.49 8.87 -16.75
N GLY A 68 -16.67 9.06 -17.77
CA GLY A 68 -16.79 10.21 -18.66
C GLY A 68 -17.95 9.98 -19.62
#